data_AF-A0A3D0WVM1-F1
#
_entry.id   AF-A0A3D0WVM1-F1
#
_cell.length_a   1.000
_cell.length_b   1.000
_cell.length_c   1.000
_cell.angle_alpha   90.00
_cell.angle_beta   90.00
_cell.angle_gamma   90.00
#
_symmetry.space_group_name_H-M   'P 1'
#
loop_
_entity.id
_entity.type
_entity.pdbx_description
1 polymer ?
#
loop_
_entity_poly.entity_id
_entity_poly.type
_entity_poly.pdbx_seq_one_letter_code
_entity_poly.pdbx_strand_id
1 'polypeptide(L)'
;MKRFLHVLINIAVANTSTFFLWSALSFWLYLETHSVLILSILSGTFMTLVTLSGMFFGTIVDKHRKKEVIAVSSIVALIFLLLAGSVFLFFDRKEIADISSSAFWIFSLSILLSALVSNLRSIALSTTVSILVPKEDYARANGMVGMVQGVGMIANTVFSGLVIGRLGLEWAMYIT
;
A
#
# COMPACT_ATOMS: atom_id res chain seq x y z
N MET A 1 20.81 13.89 7.59
CA MET A 1 20.52 13.85 6.14
C MET A 1 20.77 12.49 5.46
N LYS A 2 22.01 11.95 5.32
CA LYS A 2 22.24 10.68 4.59
C LYS A 2 21.41 9.49 5.10
N ARG A 3 21.37 9.26 6.42
CA ARG A 3 20.57 8.18 7.03
C ARG A 3 19.06 8.37 6.79
N PHE A 4 18.58 9.60 6.85
CA PHE A 4 17.18 9.93 6.55
C PHE A 4 16.85 9.62 5.08
N LEU A 5 17.73 9.98 4.15
CA LEU A 5 17.53 9.70 2.72
C LEU A 5 17.42 8.20 2.44
N HIS A 6 18.26 7.38 3.08
CA HIS A 6 18.19 5.92 2.92
C HIS A 6 16.86 5.35 3.43
N VAL A 7 16.39 5.81 4.60
CA VAL A 7 15.09 5.41 5.14
C VAL A 7 13.95 5.88 4.24
N LEU A 8 14.03 7.12 3.75
CA LEU A 8 13.05 7.69 2.84
C LEU A 8 12.94 6.87 1.56
N ILE A 9 14.05 6.55 0.90
CA ILE A 9 14.08 5.73 -0.32
C ILE A 9 13.55 4.31 -0.04
N ASN A 10 13.96 3.70 1.06
CA ASN A 10 13.49 2.35 1.41
C ASN A 10 11.96 2.32 1.59
N ILE A 11 11.42 3.29 2.33
CA ILE A 11 9.97 3.40 2.54
C ILE A 11 9.26 3.77 1.24
N ALA A 12 9.86 4.61 0.40
CA ALA A 12 9.33 4.95 -0.92
C ALA A 12 9.11 3.70 -1.75
N VAL A 13 10.18 2.92 -1.96
CA VAL A 13 10.14 1.70 -2.79
C VAL A 13 9.08 0.73 -2.24
N ALA A 14 9.12 0.46 -0.95
CA ALA A 14 8.20 -0.50 -0.36
C ALA A 14 6.74 0.01 -0.33
N ASN A 15 6.48 1.33 -0.25
CA ASN A 15 5.12 1.88 -0.39
C ASN A 15 4.65 1.81 -1.84
N THR A 16 5.53 2.15 -2.78
CA THR A 16 5.26 2.05 -4.22
C THR A 16 4.82 0.63 -4.58
N SER A 17 5.55 -0.42 -4.19
CA SER A 17 5.15 -1.81 -4.45
C SER A 17 3.76 -2.15 -3.91
N THR A 18 3.45 -1.80 -2.66
CA THR A 18 2.15 -2.13 -2.07
C THR A 18 1.00 -1.38 -2.73
N PHE A 19 1.15 -0.08 -2.97
CA PHE A 19 0.10 0.74 -3.58
C PHE A 19 -0.01 0.53 -5.09
N PHE A 20 1.05 0.06 -5.76
CA PHE A 20 1.01 -0.39 -7.15
C PHE A 20 0.03 -1.54 -7.32
N LEU A 21 0.13 -2.59 -6.49
CA LEU A 21 -0.77 -3.73 -6.59
C LEU A 21 -2.23 -3.34 -6.27
N TRP A 22 -2.44 -2.49 -5.26
CA TRP A 22 -3.77 -1.94 -4.96
C TRP A 22 -4.37 -1.18 -6.15
N SER A 23 -3.58 -0.33 -6.81
CA SER A 23 -4.01 0.41 -7.99
C SER A 23 -4.26 -0.52 -9.18
N ALA A 24 -3.43 -1.53 -9.37
CA ALA A 24 -3.59 -2.54 -10.42
C ALA A 24 -4.87 -3.36 -10.21
N LEU A 25 -5.13 -3.82 -8.98
CA LEU A 25 -6.37 -4.50 -8.60
C LEU A 25 -7.58 -3.63 -8.95
N SER A 26 -7.52 -2.35 -8.62
CA SER A 26 -8.60 -1.40 -8.85
C SER A 26 -8.93 -1.28 -10.35
N PHE A 27 -7.92 -1.12 -11.20
CA PHE A 27 -8.12 -1.08 -12.65
C PHE A 27 -8.62 -2.41 -13.20
N TRP A 28 -8.07 -3.53 -12.73
CA TRP A 28 -8.45 -4.85 -13.20
C TRP A 28 -9.90 -5.18 -12.86
N LEU A 29 -10.32 -4.94 -11.61
CA LEU A 29 -11.70 -5.16 -11.18
C LEU A 29 -12.69 -4.32 -11.98
N TYR A 30 -12.34 -3.07 -12.30
CA TYR A 30 -13.18 -2.24 -13.14
C TYR A 30 -13.32 -2.81 -14.56
N LEU A 31 -12.22 -3.28 -15.17
CA LEU A 31 -12.26 -3.88 -16.50
C LEU A 31 -13.02 -5.21 -16.55
N GLU A 32 -12.96 -6.02 -15.50
CA GLU A 32 -13.64 -7.30 -15.47
C GLU A 32 -15.14 -7.13 -15.18
N THR A 33 -15.49 -6.29 -14.20
CA THR A 33 -16.87 -6.15 -13.72
C THR A 33 -17.65 -5.01 -14.39
N HIS A 34 -16.94 -4.08 -15.05
CA HIS A 34 -17.49 -2.83 -15.59
C HIS A 34 -18.30 -2.02 -14.54
N SER A 35 -18.07 -2.27 -13.26
CA SER A 35 -18.89 -1.74 -12.15
C SER A 35 -18.08 -0.81 -11.25
N VAL A 36 -18.43 0.47 -11.29
CA VAL A 36 -17.85 1.49 -10.39
C VAL A 36 -18.28 1.27 -8.93
N LEU A 37 -19.42 0.58 -8.71
CA LEU A 37 -19.95 0.29 -7.38
C LEU A 37 -19.00 -0.58 -6.57
N ILE A 38 -18.44 -1.63 -7.17
CA ILE A 38 -17.50 -2.55 -6.52
C ILE A 38 -16.27 -1.79 -6.05
N LEU A 39 -15.73 -0.95 -6.93
CA LEU A 39 -14.57 -0.12 -6.65
C LEU A 39 -14.83 0.89 -5.53
N SER A 40 -16.01 1.51 -5.53
CA SER A 40 -16.44 2.47 -4.52
C SER A 40 -16.63 1.80 -3.16
N ILE A 41 -17.19 0.59 -3.12
CA ILE A 41 -17.34 -0.19 -1.89
C ILE A 41 -15.96 -0.54 -1.32
N LEU A 42 -15.06 -1.09 -2.14
CA LEU A 42 -13.71 -1.44 -1.69
C LEU A 42 -12.92 -0.21 -1.21
N SER A 43 -12.96 0.90 -1.96
CA SER A 43 -12.29 2.15 -1.59
C SER A 43 -12.91 2.77 -0.33
N GLY A 44 -14.23 2.69 -0.18
CA GLY A 44 -14.95 3.12 1.01
C GLY A 44 -14.54 2.31 2.23
N THR A 45 -14.53 0.97 2.12
CA THR A 45 -14.04 0.07 3.17
C THR A 45 -12.59 0.39 3.54
N PHE A 46 -11.72 0.64 2.56
CA PHE A 46 -10.34 1.06 2.81
C PHE A 46 -10.28 2.35 3.62
N MET A 47 -11.00 3.40 3.19
CA MET A 47 -11.01 4.67 3.92
C MET A 47 -11.54 4.52 5.34
N THR A 48 -12.61 3.74 5.55
CA THR A 48 -13.14 3.45 6.88
C THR A 48 -12.10 2.76 7.74
N LEU A 49 -11.43 1.72 7.22
CA LEU A 49 -10.36 1.02 7.94
C LEU A 49 -9.18 1.95 8.27
N VAL A 50 -8.72 2.77 7.33
CA VAL A 50 -7.65 3.76 7.56
C VAL A 50 -8.06 4.76 8.64
N THR A 51 -9.31 5.23 8.60
CA THR A 51 -9.82 6.22 9.56
C THR A 51 -9.90 5.65 10.97
N LEU A 52 -10.44 4.44 11.12
CA LEU A 52 -10.56 3.75 12.41
C LEU A 52 -9.19 3.33 12.97
N SER A 53 -8.29 2.86 12.11
CA SER A 53 -6.96 2.39 12.52
C SER A 53 -5.98 3.53 12.78
N GLY A 54 -6.19 4.73 12.24
CA GLY A 54 -5.25 5.85 12.36
C GLY A 54 -4.87 6.19 13.80
N MET A 55 -5.85 6.21 14.71
CA MET A 55 -5.62 6.52 16.14
C MET A 55 -4.83 5.41 16.85
N PHE A 56 -5.12 4.14 16.53
CA PHE A 56 -4.38 2.98 17.03
C PHE A 56 -2.94 2.95 16.51
N PHE A 57 -2.76 3.22 15.22
CA PHE A 57 -1.46 3.24 14.56
C PHE A 57 -0.55 4.34 15.12
N GLY A 58 -1.10 5.53 15.38
CA GLY A 58 -0.36 6.59 16.09
C GLY A 58 0.14 6.13 17.45
N THR A 59 -0.74 5.53 18.27
CA THR A 59 -0.37 5.02 19.60
C THR A 59 0.73 3.95 19.54
N ILE A 60 0.69 3.06 18.55
CA ILE A 60 1.70 2.02 18.35
C ILE A 60 3.05 2.65 17.97
N VAL A 61 3.06 3.57 17.02
CA VAL A 61 4.27 4.28 16.55
C VAL A 61 4.92 5.06 17.68
N ASP A 62 4.12 5.68 18.55
CA ASP A 62 4.62 6.48 19.66
C ASP A 62 5.23 5.62 20.76
N LYS A 63 4.59 4.51 21.14
CA LYS A 63 5.06 3.61 22.21
C LYS A 63 6.24 2.73 21.83
N HIS A 64 6.45 2.44 20.55
CA HIS A 64 7.49 1.51 20.10
C HIS A 64 8.66 2.21 19.38
N ARG A 65 9.76 1.48 19.23
CA ARG A 65 10.92 1.95 18.45
C ARG A 65 10.55 2.02 16.98
N LYS A 66 10.82 3.17 16.34
CA LYS A 66 10.40 3.46 14.97
C LYS A 66 10.97 2.44 13.97
N LYS A 67 12.20 1.98 14.20
CA LYS A 67 12.84 0.91 13.40
C LYS A 67 12.06 -0.42 13.47
N GLU A 68 11.59 -0.80 14.65
CA GLU A 68 10.82 -2.04 14.84
C GLU A 68 9.44 -1.91 14.19
N VAL A 69 8.78 -0.76 14.33
CA VAL A 69 7.48 -0.50 13.67
C VAL A 69 7.61 -0.57 12.15
N ILE A 70 8.66 0.01 11.56
CA ILE A 70 8.92 -0.07 10.12
C ILE A 70 9.19 -1.52 9.69
N ALA A 71 9.98 -2.29 10.46
CA ALA A 71 10.28 -3.67 10.12
C ALA A 71 9.05 -4.59 10.22
N VAL A 72 8.30 -4.49 11.33
CA VAL A 72 7.10 -5.30 11.58
C VAL A 72 6.02 -4.99 10.55
N SER A 73 5.78 -3.70 10.23
CA SER A 73 4.80 -3.33 9.20
C SER A 73 5.18 -3.88 7.83
N SER A 74 6.47 -3.90 7.46
CA SER A 74 6.92 -4.54 6.21
C SER A 74 6.68 -6.05 6.20
N ILE A 75 6.98 -6.75 7.31
CA ILE A 75 6.76 -8.20 7.43
C ILE A 75 5.26 -8.53 7.34
N VAL A 76 4.43 -7.80 8.08
CA VAL A 76 2.98 -8.02 8.08
C VAL A 76 2.38 -7.68 6.70
N ALA A 77 2.82 -6.60 6.06
CA ALA A 77 2.41 -6.28 4.69
C ALA A 77 2.79 -7.38 3.70
N LEU A 78 3.99 -7.96 3.85
CA LEU A 78 4.45 -9.09 3.02
C LEU A 78 3.59 -10.34 3.25
N ILE A 79 3.23 -10.66 4.50
CA ILE A 79 2.34 -11.79 4.81
C ILE A 79 0.99 -11.62 4.09
N PHE A 80 0.40 -10.42 4.14
CA PHE A 80 -0.84 -10.14 3.43
C PHE A 80 -0.70 -10.21 1.91
N LEU A 81 0.43 -9.78 1.34
CA LEU A 81 0.71 -9.95 -0.10
C LEU A 81 0.87 -11.42 -0.48
N LEU A 82 1.54 -12.22 0.34
CA LEU A 82 1.67 -13.66 0.13
C LEU A 82 0.33 -14.39 0.25
N LEU A 83 -0.55 -13.95 1.16
CA LEU A 83 -1.93 -14.44 1.25
C LEU A 83 -2.70 -14.10 -0.03
N ALA A 84 -2.62 -12.86 -0.52
CA ALA A 84 -3.22 -12.48 -1.79
C ALA A 84 -2.66 -13.32 -2.96
N GLY A 85 -1.34 -13.52 -3.01
CA GLY A 85 -0.66 -14.37 -3.99
C GLY A 85 -1.11 -15.82 -3.93
N SER A 86 -1.32 -16.36 -2.74
CA SER A 86 -1.82 -17.73 -2.56
C SER A 86 -3.24 -17.84 -3.11
N VAL A 87 -4.13 -16.91 -2.77
CA VAL A 87 -5.50 -16.89 -3.33
C VAL A 87 -5.49 -16.78 -4.85
N PHE A 88 -4.61 -15.95 -5.40
CA PHE A 88 -4.46 -15.80 -6.85
C PHE A 88 -4.03 -17.10 -7.55
N LEU A 89 -3.25 -17.97 -6.88
CA LEU A 89 -2.81 -19.25 -7.44
C LEU A 89 -3.84 -20.38 -7.29
N PHE A 90 -4.68 -20.34 -6.25
CA PHE A 90 -5.63 -21.41 -5.93
C PHE A 90 -7.03 -21.20 -6.50
N PHE A 91 -7.42 -19.97 -6.83
CA PHE A 91 -8.77 -19.62 -7.29
C PHE A 91 -8.77 -19.12 -8.73
N ASP A 92 -9.84 -19.45 -9.47
CA ASP A 92 -10.03 -18.97 -10.83
C ASP A 92 -10.30 -17.47 -10.87
N ARG A 93 -9.85 -16.79 -11.94
CA ARG A 93 -10.08 -15.34 -12.14
C ARG A 93 -11.54 -14.94 -12.03
N LYS A 94 -12.45 -15.80 -12.50
CA LYS A 94 -13.89 -15.53 -12.44
C LYS A 94 -14.39 -15.46 -11.00
N GLU A 95 -13.88 -16.31 -10.12
CA GLU A 95 -14.21 -16.29 -8.69
C GLU A 95 -13.56 -15.10 -7.97
N ILE A 96 -12.36 -14.69 -8.40
CA ILE A 96 -11.68 -13.51 -7.85
C ILE A 96 -12.36 -12.21 -8.29
N ALA A 97 -13.03 -12.20 -9.44
CA ALA A 97 -13.76 -11.04 -9.96
C ALA A 97 -15.23 -10.97 -9.50
N ASP A 98 -15.80 -12.10 -9.07
CA ASP A 98 -17.18 -12.16 -8.61
C ASP A 98 -17.28 -11.71 -7.14
N ILE A 99 -17.95 -10.58 -6.93
CA ILE A 99 -18.22 -10.03 -5.59
C ILE A 99 -19.01 -10.97 -4.67
N SER A 100 -19.77 -11.91 -5.25
CA SER A 100 -20.53 -12.91 -4.51
C SER A 100 -19.65 -14.06 -4.02
N SER A 101 -18.45 -14.22 -4.58
CA SER A 101 -17.49 -15.23 -4.15
C SER A 101 -16.75 -14.79 -2.90
N SER A 102 -16.48 -15.75 -2.01
CA SER A 102 -15.59 -15.53 -0.87
C SER A 102 -14.14 -15.25 -1.30
N ALA A 103 -13.73 -15.75 -2.46
CA ALA A 103 -12.38 -15.55 -3.00
C ALA A 103 -12.08 -14.07 -3.29
N PHE A 104 -13.04 -13.33 -3.88
CA PHE A 104 -12.95 -11.89 -4.10
C PHE A 104 -12.63 -11.13 -2.82
N TRP A 105 -13.35 -11.44 -1.73
CA TRP A 105 -13.19 -10.75 -0.46
C TRP A 105 -11.86 -11.10 0.20
N ILE A 106 -11.46 -12.36 0.22
CA ILE A 106 -10.18 -12.76 0.81
C ILE A 106 -9.01 -12.13 0.04
N PHE A 107 -9.07 -12.11 -1.29
CA PHE A 107 -8.04 -11.51 -2.14
C PHE A 107 -7.98 -9.98 -1.95
N SER A 108 -9.10 -9.30 -2.13
CA SER A 108 -9.18 -7.83 -2.06
C SER A 108 -8.87 -7.33 -0.65
N LEU A 109 -9.38 -8.00 0.39
CA LEU A 109 -9.12 -7.62 1.78
C LEU A 109 -7.67 -7.86 2.16
N SER A 110 -7.01 -8.90 1.65
CA SER A 110 -5.57 -9.11 1.88
C SER A 110 -4.74 -7.98 1.28
N ILE A 111 -5.02 -7.57 0.04
CA ILE A 111 -4.33 -6.43 -0.60
C ILE A 111 -4.62 -5.12 0.18
N LEU A 112 -5.88 -4.91 0.57
CA LEU A 112 -6.29 -3.78 1.40
C LEU A 112 -5.55 -3.72 2.73
N LEU A 113 -5.46 -4.85 3.45
CA LEU A 113 -4.78 -4.93 4.74
C LEU A 113 -3.27 -4.72 4.59
N SER A 114 -2.66 -5.20 3.50
CA SER A 114 -1.26 -4.90 3.20
C SER A 114 -1.02 -3.39 3.02
N ALA A 115 -1.88 -2.72 2.24
CA ALA A 115 -1.84 -1.26 2.05
C ALA A 115 -2.12 -0.51 3.36
N LEU A 116 -3.05 -1.00 4.18
CA LEU A 116 -3.39 -0.43 5.48
C LEU A 116 -2.19 -0.46 6.42
N VAL A 117 -1.57 -1.63 6.59
CA VAL A 117 -0.39 -1.79 7.45
C VAL A 117 0.79 -0.97 6.92
N SER A 118 0.90 -0.81 5.60
CA SER A 118 1.94 0.03 4.99
C SER A 118 1.79 1.52 5.34
N ASN A 119 0.60 2.00 5.71
CA ASN A 119 0.43 3.37 6.20
C ASN A 119 1.21 3.62 7.51
N LEU A 120 1.45 2.59 8.34
CA LEU A 120 2.31 2.71 9.53
C LEU A 120 3.72 3.19 9.18
N ARG A 121 4.27 2.78 8.02
CA ARG A 121 5.59 3.21 7.55
C ARG A 121 5.60 4.70 7.20
N SER A 122 4.53 5.18 6.58
CA SER A 122 4.36 6.60 6.26
C SER A 122 4.29 7.46 7.53
N ILE A 123 3.54 7.01 8.54
CA ILE A 123 3.43 7.68 9.84
C ILE A 123 4.77 7.65 10.60
N ALA A 124 5.43 6.49 10.64
CA ALA A 124 6.74 6.34 11.28
C ALA A 124 7.84 7.17 10.59
N LEU A 125 7.77 7.35 9.27
CA LEU A 125 8.69 8.21 8.52
C LEU A 125 8.55 9.67 8.94
N SER A 126 7.32 10.18 9.03
CA SER A 126 7.05 11.55 9.46
C SER A 126 7.59 11.83 10.88
N THR A 127 7.41 10.89 11.80
CA THR A 127 7.98 11.00 13.16
C THR A 127 9.50 10.78 13.23
N THR A 128 10.09 10.10 12.23
CA THR A 128 11.55 9.92 12.16
C THR A 128 12.26 11.19 11.68
N VAL A 129 11.59 12.06 10.92
CA VAL A 129 12.11 13.38 10.53
C VAL A 129 12.53 14.18 11.76
N SER A 130 11.68 14.22 12.79
CA SER A 130 11.95 14.99 14.02
C SER A 130 13.10 14.44 14.86
N ILE A 131 13.54 13.20 14.60
CA ILE A 131 14.63 12.54 15.33
C ILE A 131 15.97 12.66 14.57
N LEU A 132 15.94 12.53 13.23
CA LEU A 132 17.15 12.40 12.40
C LEU A 132 17.58 13.69 11.68
N VAL A 133 16.74 14.73 11.70
CA VAL A 133 16.97 15.98 10.98
C VAL A 133 17.05 17.14 11.99
N PRO A 134 17.99 18.08 11.85
CA PRO A 134 17.98 19.32 12.64
C PRO A 134 16.71 20.13 12.40
N LYS A 135 16.27 20.92 13.39
CA LYS A 135 15.02 21.69 13.30
C LYS A 135 15.00 22.65 12.10
N GLU A 136 16.15 23.23 11.74
CA GLU A 136 16.26 24.13 10.58
C GLU A 136 15.92 23.45 9.25
N ASP A 137 16.12 22.13 9.15
CA ASP A 137 15.95 21.35 7.93
C ASP A 137 14.57 20.63 7.85
N TYR A 138 13.67 20.82 8.82
CA TYR A 138 12.36 20.15 8.85
C TYR A 138 11.50 20.44 7.62
N ALA A 139 11.48 21.69 7.15
CA ALA A 139 10.74 22.07 5.96
C ALA A 139 11.27 21.32 4.71
N ARG A 140 12.59 21.20 4.59
CA ARG A 140 13.23 20.48 3.48
C ARG A 140 12.95 18.99 3.55
N ALA A 141 13.05 18.38 4.74
CA ALA A 141 12.77 16.97 4.93
C ALA A 141 11.30 16.62 4.65
N ASN A 142 10.35 17.41 5.14
CA ASN A 142 8.92 17.22 4.85
C ASN A 142 8.62 17.43 3.36
N GLY A 143 9.25 18.42 2.72
CA GLY A 143 9.18 18.60 1.27
C GLY A 143 9.65 17.38 0.48
N MET A 144 10.75 16.74 0.91
CA MET A 144 11.24 15.51 0.30
C MET A 144 10.29 14.32 0.50
N VAL A 145 9.69 14.19 1.69
CA VAL A 145 8.67 13.17 1.95
C VAL A 145 7.47 13.37 1.02
N GLY A 146 6.96 14.60 0.91
CA GLY A 146 5.86 14.93 0.02
C GLY A 146 6.18 14.67 -1.46
N MET A 147 7.38 15.05 -1.92
CA MET A 147 7.83 14.78 -3.28
C MET A 147 7.86 13.28 -3.57
N VAL A 148 8.43 12.49 -2.66
CA VAL A 148 8.51 11.02 -2.81
C VAL A 148 7.12 10.38 -2.84
N GLN A 149 6.20 10.84 -1.99
CA GLN A 149 4.81 10.36 -2.02
C GLN A 149 4.12 10.72 -3.34
N GLY A 150 4.29 11.95 -3.83
CA GLY A 150 3.73 12.39 -5.11
C GLY A 150 4.29 11.61 -6.30
N VAL A 151 5.61 11.43 -6.36
CA VAL A 151 6.27 10.61 -7.39
C VAL A 151 5.80 9.16 -7.30
N GLY A 152 5.69 8.60 -6.09
CA GLY A 152 5.16 7.27 -5.86
C GLY A 152 3.72 7.12 -6.37
N MET A 153 2.86 8.09 -6.12
CA MET A 153 1.47 8.08 -6.59
C MET A 153 1.37 8.10 -8.13
N ILE A 154 2.20 8.93 -8.79
CA ILE A 154 2.26 8.98 -10.25
C ILE A 154 2.77 7.65 -10.81
N ALA A 155 3.89 7.15 -10.26
CA ALA A 155 4.48 5.89 -10.66
C ALA A 155 3.47 4.75 -10.53
N ASN A 156 2.84 4.61 -9.36
CA ASN A 156 1.85 3.56 -9.12
C ASN A 156 0.72 3.60 -10.14
N THR A 157 0.13 4.77 -10.37
CA THR A 157 -1.02 4.92 -11.28
C THR A 157 -0.65 4.66 -12.74
N VAL A 158 0.49 5.19 -13.20
CA VAL A 158 0.95 5.03 -14.59
C VAL A 158 1.36 3.58 -14.85
N PHE A 159 2.19 3.00 -13.98
CA PHE A 159 2.64 1.63 -14.15
C PHE A 159 1.49 0.63 -13.99
N SER A 160 0.60 0.81 -13.01
CA SER A 160 -0.53 -0.10 -12.83
C SER A 160 -1.47 -0.06 -14.03
N GLY A 161 -1.78 1.13 -14.55
CA GLY A 161 -2.60 1.28 -15.75
C GLY A 161 -1.97 0.64 -16.99
N LEU A 162 -0.65 0.80 -17.18
CA LEU A 162 0.07 0.18 -18.30
C LEU A 162 0.13 -1.35 -18.18
N VAL A 163 0.41 -1.87 -16.99
CA VAL A 163 0.50 -3.32 -16.74
C VAL A 163 -0.87 -3.95 -16.91
N ILE A 164 -1.91 -3.40 -16.30
CA ILE A 164 -3.27 -3.95 -16.43
C ILE A 164 -3.79 -3.81 -17.87
N GLY A 165 -3.56 -2.67 -18.52
CA GLY A 165 -4.03 -2.43 -19.88
C GLY A 165 -3.36 -3.28 -20.97
N ARG A 166 -2.16 -3.86 -20.71
CA ARG A 166 -1.42 -4.64 -21.71
C ARG A 166 -1.13 -6.09 -21.31
N LEU A 167 -0.93 -6.34 -20.03
CA LEU A 167 -0.37 -7.60 -19.51
C LEU A 167 -1.34 -8.30 -18.54
N GLY A 168 -2.22 -7.55 -17.88
CA GLY A 168 -3.22 -8.07 -16.94
C GLY A 168 -2.70 -8.25 -15.51
N LEU A 169 -3.55 -8.81 -14.64
CA LEU A 169 -3.31 -8.88 -13.20
C LEU A 169 -2.12 -9.78 -12.79
N GLU A 170 -1.82 -10.84 -13.56
CA GLU A 170 -0.75 -11.79 -13.21
C GLU A 170 0.63 -11.13 -13.21
N TRP A 171 0.84 -10.23 -14.18
CA TRP A 171 2.08 -9.46 -14.25
C TRP A 171 2.17 -8.44 -13.12
N ALA A 172 1.04 -7.85 -12.69
CA ALA A 172 1.04 -6.98 -11.52
C ALA A 172 1.42 -7.75 -10.23
N MET A 173 0.96 -9.00 -10.10
CA MET A 173 1.34 -9.89 -8.99
C MET A 173 2.82 -10.30 -9.06
N TYR A 174 3.36 -10.56 -10.26
CA TYR A 174 4.76 -10.97 -10.42
C TYR A 174 5.77 -9.83 -10.17
N ILE A 175 5.36 -8.59 -10.42
CA ILE A 175 6.19 -7.39 -10.23
C ILE A 175 6.24 -6.95 -8.76
N THR A 176 5.20 -7.27 -7.99
CA THR A 176 5.03 -6.83 -6.59
C THR A 176 5.73 -7.76 -5.62
#